data_AF-A0A7C5X2B8-F1
#
_entry.id   AF-A0A7C5X2B8-F1
#
_cell.length_a   1.000
_cell.length_b   1.000
_cell.length_c   1.000
_cell.angle_alpha   90.00
_cell.angle_beta   90.00
_cell.angle_gamma   90.00
#
_symmetry.space_group_name_H-M   'P 1'
#
loop_
_entity.id
_entity.type
_entity.pdbx_description
1 polymer ?
#
loop_
_entity_poly.entity_id
_entity_poly.type
_entity_poly.pdbx_seq_one_letter_code
_entity_poly.pdbx_strand_id
1 'polypeptide(L)'
;MADSVAIGEEGVRVPVSVLSSNYPEAVFACWLAVQAAGPATITLGVDLGERNIGVAVVVGGIVAYTGLLRSWTEMCVLAGDLAKLGCALRVKLGYVGQTTFDSRQVAAELRSKGFCVELVSENEARTGVLLGDFTFIGKLSSHEVDALKIALSPTSNGV
;
A
#
# COMPACT_ATOMS: atom_id res chain seq x y z
N MET A 1 28.68 7.72 -7.11
CA MET A 1 27.62 8.76 -7.27
C MET A 1 27.07 9.07 -5.88
N ALA A 2 26.48 10.24 -5.66
CA ALA A 2 25.89 10.54 -4.35
C ALA A 2 24.65 9.66 -4.10
N ASP A 3 24.54 9.08 -2.90
CA ASP A 3 23.43 8.16 -2.55
C ASP A 3 22.10 8.89 -2.23
N SER A 4 22.13 10.23 -2.19
CA SER A 4 20.96 11.08 -1.96
C SER A 4 21.06 12.43 -2.69
N VAL A 5 19.91 13.04 -2.96
CA VAL A 5 19.74 14.37 -3.58
C VAL A 5 19.13 15.32 -2.56
N ALA A 6 19.61 16.56 -2.50
CA ALA A 6 18.95 17.60 -1.71
C ALA A 6 17.77 18.18 -2.49
N ILE A 7 16.59 18.21 -1.90
CA ILE A 7 15.39 18.82 -2.48
C ILE A 7 15.02 20.07 -1.68
N GLY A 8 14.75 21.16 -2.40
CA GLY A 8 14.38 22.45 -1.82
C GLY A 8 15.53 23.19 -1.13
N GLU A 9 15.25 24.40 -0.68
CA GLU A 9 16.22 25.26 0.01
C GLU A 9 16.52 24.77 1.45
N GLU A 10 15.59 24.03 2.04
CA GLU A 10 15.68 23.40 3.37
C GLU A 10 16.73 22.26 3.45
N GLY A 11 17.23 21.78 2.31
CA GLY A 11 18.32 20.79 2.27
C GLY A 11 17.91 19.36 2.60
N VAL A 12 16.61 19.01 2.51
CA VAL A 12 16.10 17.65 2.78
C VAL A 12 16.78 16.66 1.83
N ARG A 13 17.49 15.67 2.40
CA ARG A 13 18.23 14.66 1.64
C ARG A 13 17.35 13.45 1.36
N VAL A 14 16.98 13.28 0.11
CA VAL A 14 16.16 12.16 -0.36
C VAL A 14 17.06 11.11 -1.02
N PRO A 15 16.99 9.83 -0.63
CA PRO A 15 17.77 8.78 -1.27
C PRO A 15 17.49 8.71 -2.78
N VAL A 16 18.54 8.54 -3.60
CA VAL A 16 18.36 8.39 -5.06
C VAL A 16 17.45 7.20 -5.38
N SER A 17 17.55 6.12 -4.59
CA SER A 17 16.71 4.93 -4.73
C SER A 17 15.19 5.19 -4.59
N VAL A 18 14.80 6.22 -3.85
CA VAL A 18 13.39 6.65 -3.73
C VAL A 18 12.95 7.33 -5.03
N LEU A 19 13.76 8.28 -5.49
CA LEU A 19 13.48 9.09 -6.68
C LEU A 19 13.58 8.29 -7.99
N SER A 20 14.41 7.25 -8.01
CA SER A 20 14.60 6.36 -9.17
C SER A 20 13.77 5.07 -9.10
N SER A 21 12.79 5.00 -8.19
CA SER A 21 11.86 3.87 -8.13
C SER A 21 10.92 3.88 -9.34
N ASN A 22 10.23 2.77 -9.59
CA ASN A 22 9.25 2.67 -10.68
C ASN A 22 7.99 3.47 -10.37
N TYR A 23 7.70 3.70 -9.08
CA TYR A 23 6.58 4.48 -8.57
C TYR A 23 7.08 5.63 -7.69
N PRO A 24 7.78 6.63 -8.27
CA PRO A 24 8.49 7.65 -7.50
C PRO A 24 7.55 8.46 -6.60
N GLU A 25 6.35 8.78 -7.05
CA GLU A 25 5.36 9.52 -6.27
C GLU A 25 4.92 8.74 -5.01
N ALA A 26 4.55 7.47 -5.17
CA ALA A 26 4.12 6.62 -4.07
C ALA A 26 5.26 6.37 -3.08
N VAL A 27 6.45 6.03 -3.58
CA VAL A 27 7.61 5.70 -2.76
C VAL A 27 8.14 6.95 -2.04
N PHE A 28 8.12 8.11 -2.68
CA PHE A 28 8.49 9.38 -2.05
C PHE A 28 7.51 9.77 -0.94
N ALA A 29 6.20 9.67 -1.19
CA ALA A 29 5.20 9.95 -0.17
C ALA A 29 5.32 8.99 1.03
N CYS A 30 5.56 7.71 0.78
CA CYS A 30 5.81 6.73 1.84
C CYS A 30 7.10 7.01 2.60
N TRP A 31 8.17 7.40 1.91
CA TRP A 31 9.43 7.80 2.54
C TRP A 31 9.22 8.98 3.49
N LEU A 32 8.50 10.03 3.06
CA LEU A 32 8.14 11.16 3.91
C LEU A 32 7.32 10.71 5.13
N ALA A 33 6.33 9.83 4.93
CA ALA A 33 5.53 9.29 6.01
C ALA A 33 6.35 8.46 7.01
N VAL A 34 7.35 7.70 6.54
CA VAL A 34 8.31 6.99 7.40
C VAL A 34 9.14 7.98 8.21
N GLN A 35 9.62 9.07 7.61
CA GLN A 35 10.36 10.10 8.35
C GLN A 35 9.49 10.74 9.45
N ALA A 36 8.20 10.95 9.18
CA ALA A 36 7.27 11.55 10.12
C ALA A 36 6.83 10.58 11.26
N ALA A 37 6.62 9.30 10.94
CA ALA A 37 6.12 8.31 11.89
C ALA A 37 7.23 7.61 12.70
N GLY A 38 8.49 7.71 12.26
CA GLY A 38 9.60 6.92 12.82
C GLY A 38 9.57 5.46 12.33
N PRO A 39 10.25 4.53 13.03
CA PRO A 39 10.25 3.11 12.67
C PRO A 39 8.83 2.53 12.69
N ALA A 40 8.22 2.40 11.51
CA ALA A 40 6.84 1.99 11.35
C ALA A 40 6.71 0.86 10.32
N THR A 41 5.65 0.06 10.46
CA THR A 41 5.24 -0.89 9.41
C THR A 41 4.56 -0.12 8.28
N ILE A 42 4.95 -0.43 7.05
CA ILE A 42 4.24 -0.02 5.84
C ILE A 42 3.15 -1.07 5.59
N THR A 43 1.90 -0.64 5.52
CA THR A 43 0.77 -1.49 5.15
C THR A 43 0.27 -1.10 3.77
N LEU A 44 0.38 -2.03 2.81
CA LEU A 44 -0.18 -1.91 1.47
C LEU A 44 -1.52 -2.65 1.43
N GLY A 45 -2.63 -1.93 1.42
CA GLY A 45 -3.95 -2.48 1.12
C GLY A 45 -4.17 -2.59 -0.38
N VAL A 46 -4.76 -3.70 -0.81
CA VAL A 46 -4.95 -4.03 -2.23
C VAL A 46 -6.37 -4.54 -2.45
N ASP A 47 -7.11 -3.84 -3.29
CA ASP A 47 -8.41 -4.26 -3.82
C ASP A 47 -8.21 -4.84 -5.23
N LEU A 48 -8.50 -6.14 -5.39
CA LEU A 48 -8.29 -6.85 -6.64
C LEU A 48 -9.48 -6.65 -7.58
N GLY A 49 -9.32 -5.78 -8.58
CA GLY A 49 -10.25 -5.65 -9.70
C GLY A 49 -9.70 -6.22 -11.01
N GLU A 50 -10.59 -6.66 -11.91
CA GLU A 50 -10.21 -7.26 -13.21
C GLU A 50 -9.48 -6.30 -14.15
N ARG A 51 -9.77 -5.00 -14.02
CA ARG A 51 -9.23 -3.94 -14.90
C ARG A 51 -8.43 -2.88 -14.16
N ASN A 52 -8.75 -2.67 -12.89
CA ASN A 52 -8.08 -1.71 -12.03
C ASN A 52 -7.88 -2.36 -10.66
N ILE A 53 -6.64 -2.33 -10.19
CA ILE A 53 -6.29 -2.75 -8.83
C ILE A 53 -6.20 -1.49 -7.99
N GLY A 54 -7.08 -1.37 -6.99
CA GLY A 54 -6.99 -0.31 -6.00
C GLY A 54 -5.83 -0.55 -5.06
N VAL A 55 -5.05 0.48 -4.77
CA VAL A 55 -3.99 0.40 -3.75
C VAL A 55 -4.07 1.57 -2.79
N ALA A 56 -3.75 1.29 -1.52
CA ALA A 56 -3.57 2.30 -0.50
C ALA A 56 -2.37 1.92 0.37
N VAL A 57 -1.52 2.88 0.69
CA VAL A 57 -0.36 2.69 1.56
C VAL A 57 -0.52 3.50 2.82
N VAL A 58 -0.48 2.82 3.95
CA VAL A 58 -0.56 3.41 5.29
C VAL A 58 0.76 3.15 6.02
N VAL A 59 1.39 4.20 6.53
CA VAL A 59 2.67 4.15 7.26
C VAL A 59 2.45 4.68 8.67
N GLY A 60 2.52 3.82 9.68
CA GLY A 60 2.35 4.24 11.08
C GLY A 60 1.03 4.96 11.37
N GLY A 61 -0.03 4.66 10.62
CA GLY A 61 -1.34 5.32 10.70
C GLY A 61 -1.53 6.51 9.76
N ILE A 62 -0.48 6.95 9.06
CA ILE A 62 -0.55 8.01 8.04
C ILE A 62 -0.94 7.38 6.70
N VAL A 63 -2.03 7.84 6.08
CA VAL A 63 -2.36 7.49 4.70
C VAL A 63 -1.38 8.22 3.79
N ALA A 64 -0.36 7.50 3.32
CA ALA A 64 0.74 8.08 2.56
C ALA A 64 0.43 8.15 1.07
N TYR A 65 -0.31 7.17 0.54
CA TYR A 65 -0.60 7.08 -0.88
C TYR A 65 -1.89 6.31 -1.14
N THR A 66 -2.62 6.71 -2.18
CA THR A 66 -3.71 5.92 -2.79
C THR A 66 -3.55 5.99 -4.31
N GLY A 67 -3.98 4.96 -5.02
CA GLY A 67 -3.97 5.00 -6.48
C GLY A 67 -4.59 3.77 -7.13
N LEU A 68 -4.61 3.79 -8.46
CA LEU A 68 -5.04 2.68 -9.30
C LEU A 68 -3.85 2.13 -10.09
N LEU A 69 -3.71 0.81 -10.07
CA LEU A 69 -2.76 0.08 -10.91
C LEU A 69 -3.52 -0.69 -11.98
N ARG A 70 -2.89 -0.89 -13.13
CA ARG A 70 -3.53 -1.55 -14.29
C ARG A 70 -3.35 -3.06 -14.28
N SER A 71 -2.42 -3.58 -13.48
CA SER A 71 -2.10 -5.01 -13.48
C SER A 71 -1.48 -5.50 -12.19
N TRP A 72 -1.49 -6.82 -12.04
CA TRP A 72 -0.78 -7.52 -10.98
C TRP A 72 0.72 -7.24 -10.96
N THR A 73 1.33 -7.17 -12.14
CA THR A 73 2.76 -6.89 -12.30
C THR A 73 3.12 -5.54 -11.69
N GLU A 74 2.31 -4.51 -11.97
CA GLU A 74 2.46 -3.17 -11.41
C GLU A 74 2.40 -3.19 -9.87
N MET A 75 1.47 -3.95 -9.30
CA MET A 75 1.36 -4.11 -7.84
C MET A 75 2.62 -4.74 -7.25
N CYS A 76 3.13 -5.82 -7.85
CA CYS A 76 4.36 -6.47 -7.39
C CYS A 76 5.57 -5.52 -7.44
N VAL A 77 5.66 -4.70 -8.50
CA VAL A 77 6.73 -3.70 -8.63
C VAL A 77 6.61 -2.63 -7.54
N LEU A 78 5.41 -2.10 -7.30
CA LEU A 78 5.17 -1.15 -6.20
C LEU A 78 5.54 -1.75 -4.84
N ALA A 79 5.09 -2.96 -4.53
CA ALA A 79 5.42 -3.65 -3.28
C ALA A 79 6.94 -3.85 -3.13
N GLY A 80 7.64 -4.21 -4.21
CA GLY A 80 9.09 -4.33 -4.24
C GLY A 80 9.80 -3.00 -3.99
N ASP A 81 9.31 -1.90 -4.54
CA ASP A 81 9.89 -0.57 -4.31
C ASP A 81 9.63 -0.07 -2.87
N LEU A 82 8.44 -0.33 -2.31
CA LEU A 82 8.14 -0.02 -0.91
C LEU A 82 9.01 -0.83 0.08
N ALA A 83 9.29 -2.10 -0.23
CA ALA A 83 10.16 -2.94 0.61
C ALA A 83 11.61 -2.41 0.70
N LYS A 84 12.08 -1.68 -0.33
CA LYS A 84 13.42 -1.06 -0.33
C LYS A 84 13.55 0.13 0.62
N LEU A 85 12.45 0.63 1.19
CA LEU A 85 12.48 1.68 2.22
C LEU A 85 13.03 1.19 3.57
N GLY A 86 13.33 -0.10 3.71
CA GLY A 86 13.96 -0.67 4.91
C GLY A 86 13.01 -0.84 6.10
N CYS A 87 11.71 -0.67 5.87
CA CYS A 87 10.66 -0.90 6.86
C CYS A 87 10.01 -2.27 6.67
N ALA A 88 9.41 -2.83 7.72
CA ALA A 88 8.57 -4.01 7.57
C ALA A 88 7.39 -3.68 6.64
N LEU A 89 7.20 -4.47 5.58
CA LEU A 89 6.09 -4.34 4.65
C LEU A 89 5.06 -5.45 4.89
N ARG A 90 3.82 -5.06 5.15
CA ARG A 90 2.65 -5.94 5.17
C ARG A 90 1.74 -5.64 4.00
N VAL A 91 1.38 -6.67 3.25
CA VAL A 91 0.39 -6.59 2.19
C VAL A 91 -0.93 -7.14 2.72
N LYS A 92 -1.99 -6.33 2.67
CA LYS A 92 -3.36 -6.75 2.97
C LYS A 92 -4.12 -6.86 1.66
N LEU A 93 -4.55 -8.07 1.33
CA LEU A 93 -5.19 -8.39 0.07
C LEU A 93 -6.69 -8.63 0.30
N GLY A 94 -7.52 -7.83 -0.35
CA GLY A 94 -8.97 -8.01 -0.38
C GLY A 94 -9.36 -9.33 -1.02
N TYR A 95 -10.41 -9.94 -0.49
CA TYR A 95 -11.10 -11.03 -1.16
C TYR A 95 -12.61 -10.93 -0.98
N VAL A 96 -13.33 -11.36 -2.02
CA VAL A 96 -14.78 -11.55 -2.03
C VAL A 96 -15.09 -13.00 -2.37
N GLY A 97 -15.36 -13.85 -1.37
CA GLY A 97 -15.89 -15.21 -1.60
C GLY A 97 -15.30 -15.95 -2.83
N GLN A 98 -16.16 -16.36 -3.77
CA GLN A 98 -15.75 -16.86 -5.10
C GLN A 98 -15.56 -15.68 -6.08
N THR A 99 -14.33 -15.21 -6.22
CA THR A 99 -13.93 -14.23 -7.25
C THR A 99 -13.29 -14.89 -8.46
N THR A 100 -13.22 -14.16 -9.58
CA THR A 100 -12.49 -14.52 -10.80
C THR A 100 -10.98 -14.62 -10.57
N PHE A 101 -10.43 -13.85 -9.64
CA PHE A 101 -9.07 -14.00 -9.12
C PHE A 101 -9.10 -14.88 -7.87
N ASP A 102 -8.34 -15.97 -7.86
CA ASP A 102 -8.10 -16.71 -6.63
C ASP A 102 -7.16 -15.88 -5.74
N SER A 103 -7.71 -15.03 -4.87
CA SER A 103 -6.94 -14.23 -3.92
C SER A 103 -5.99 -15.08 -3.07
N ARG A 104 -6.28 -16.38 -2.88
CA ARG A 104 -5.36 -17.30 -2.17
C ARG A 104 -4.15 -17.64 -3.02
N GLN A 105 -4.32 -17.85 -4.33
CA GLN A 105 -3.22 -18.03 -5.26
C GLN A 105 -2.33 -16.78 -5.31
N VAL A 106 -2.95 -15.60 -5.42
CA VAL A 106 -2.24 -14.31 -5.41
C VAL A 106 -1.46 -14.11 -4.10
N ALA A 107 -2.08 -14.41 -2.96
CA ALA A 107 -1.42 -14.34 -1.67
C ALA A 107 -0.26 -15.35 -1.55
N ALA A 108 -0.42 -16.56 -2.06
CA ALA A 108 0.65 -17.56 -2.08
C ALA A 108 1.84 -17.11 -2.94
N GLU A 109 1.59 -16.50 -4.11
CA GLU A 109 2.65 -15.97 -4.96
C GLU A 109 3.43 -14.85 -4.26
N LEU A 110 2.75 -13.90 -3.63
CA LEU A 110 3.42 -12.83 -2.87
C LEU A 110 4.25 -13.38 -1.71
N ARG A 111 3.71 -14.35 -0.96
CA ARG A 111 4.45 -15.01 0.13
C ARG A 111 5.69 -15.72 -0.40
N SER A 112 5.62 -16.35 -1.57
CA SER A 112 6.77 -16.97 -2.23
C SER A 112 7.87 -15.96 -2.61
N LYS A 113 7.48 -14.69 -2.83
CA LYS A 113 8.39 -13.56 -3.07
C LYS A 113 8.91 -12.92 -1.77
N GLY A 114 8.55 -13.47 -0.62
CA GLY A 114 9.02 -13.02 0.70
C GLY A 114 8.16 -11.93 1.36
N PHE A 115 6.99 -11.59 0.81
CA PHE A 115 6.10 -10.61 1.42
C PHE A 115 5.30 -11.20 2.58
N CYS A 116 5.06 -10.40 3.62
CA CYS A 116 4.08 -10.71 4.67
C CYS A 116 2.69 -10.37 4.14
N VAL A 117 1.85 -11.39 3.91
CA VAL A 117 0.52 -11.22 3.27
C VAL A 117 -0.60 -11.68 4.18
N GLU A 118 -1.57 -10.80 4.38
CA GLU A 118 -2.82 -11.03 5.10
C GLU A 118 -3.99 -10.96 4.12
N LEU A 119 -4.91 -11.92 4.21
CA LEU A 119 -6.17 -11.88 3.46
C LEU A 119 -7.22 -11.17 4.30
N VAL A 120 -7.92 -10.22 3.70
CA VAL A 120 -8.93 -9.40 4.38
C VAL A 120 -10.26 -9.53 3.63
N SER A 121 -11.33 -9.87 4.35
CA SER A 121 -12.67 -9.89 3.79
C SER A 121 -13.10 -8.49 3.40
N GLU A 122 -13.37 -8.25 2.13
CA GLU A 122 -13.83 -6.92 1.66
C GLU A 122 -15.16 -6.51 2.29
N ASN A 123 -16.05 -7.46 2.55
CA ASN A 123 -17.32 -7.20 3.20
C ASN A 123 -17.13 -6.71 4.65
N GLU A 124 -16.18 -7.32 5.37
CA GLU A 124 -15.85 -6.90 6.73
C GLU A 124 -15.10 -5.57 6.73
N ALA A 125 -14.14 -5.38 5.83
CA ALA A 125 -13.43 -4.11 5.68
C ALA A 125 -14.40 -2.96 5.36
N ARG A 126 -15.35 -3.19 4.45
CA ARG A 126 -16.33 -2.19 4.01
C ARG A 126 -17.22 -1.71 5.15
N THR A 127 -17.61 -2.62 6.04
CA THR A 127 -18.57 -2.37 7.14
C THR A 127 -17.90 -2.00 8.46
N GLY A 128 -16.71 -2.56 8.74
CA GLY A 128 -15.98 -2.39 9.99
C GLY A 128 -15.03 -1.20 10.01
N VAL A 129 -14.57 -0.71 8.84
CA VAL A 129 -13.71 0.47 8.77
C VAL A 129 -14.53 1.71 8.43
N LEU A 130 -14.66 2.57 9.44
CA LEU A 130 -15.25 3.90 9.30
C LEU A 130 -14.17 4.89 8.89
N LEU A 131 -14.26 5.36 7.65
CA LEU A 131 -13.49 6.52 7.21
C LEU A 131 -14.28 7.77 7.59
N GLY A 132 -13.65 8.68 8.32
CA GLY A 132 -14.26 9.98 8.62
C GLY A 132 -14.56 10.79 7.36
N ASP A 133 -15.29 11.89 7.50
CA ASP A 133 -15.58 12.79 6.39
C ASP A 133 -14.36 13.65 6.06
N PHE A 134 -13.46 13.10 5.24
CA PHE A 134 -12.27 13.79 4.77
C PHE A 134 -12.47 14.21 3.31
N THR A 135 -12.16 15.48 3.02
CA THR A 135 -12.32 16.07 1.68
C THR A 135 -11.55 15.33 0.57
N PHE A 136 -10.48 14.60 0.89
CA PHE A 136 -9.74 13.80 -0.09
C PHE A 136 -10.47 12.51 -0.48
N ILE A 137 -11.26 11.91 0.43
CA ILE A 137 -11.98 10.65 0.17
C ILE A 137 -13.00 10.84 -0.94
N GLY A 138 -13.65 12.00 -1.01
CA GLY A 138 -14.59 12.34 -2.09
C GLY A 138 -13.95 12.42 -3.49
N LYS A 139 -12.61 12.35 -3.59
CA LYS A 139 -11.87 12.33 -4.86
C LYS A 139 -11.38 10.94 -5.24
N LEU A 140 -11.44 9.98 -4.33
CA LEU A 140 -10.97 8.61 -4.56
C LEU A 140 -11.99 7.81 -5.35
N SER A 141 -11.51 6.92 -6.22
CA SER A 141 -12.36 5.90 -6.83
C SER A 141 -12.82 4.86 -5.78
N SER A 142 -13.86 4.09 -6.11
CA SER A 142 -14.34 3.01 -5.22
C SER A 142 -13.25 2.00 -4.87
N HIS A 143 -12.39 1.67 -5.83
CA HIS A 143 -11.30 0.72 -5.63
C HIS A 143 -10.21 1.27 -4.68
N GLU A 144 -9.90 2.57 -4.77
CA GLU A 144 -8.98 3.22 -3.83
C GLU A 144 -9.56 3.29 -2.42
N VAL A 145 -10.87 3.56 -2.29
CA VAL A 145 -11.57 3.56 -1.00
C VAL A 145 -11.57 2.16 -0.39
N ASP A 146 -11.91 1.14 -1.17
CA ASP A 146 -11.92 -0.25 -0.70
C ASP A 146 -10.50 -0.71 -0.32
N ALA A 147 -9.47 -0.37 -1.13
CA ALA A 147 -8.07 -0.63 -0.78
C ALA A 147 -7.63 0.06 0.52
N LEU A 148 -8.07 1.30 0.76
CA LEU A 148 -7.80 2.01 2.01
C LEU A 148 -8.47 1.33 3.20
N LYS A 149 -9.72 0.90 3.05
CA LYS A 149 -10.41 0.14 4.10
C LYS A 149 -9.73 -1.20 4.36
N ILE A 150 -9.27 -1.89 3.33
CA ILE A 150 -8.48 -3.12 3.46
C ILE A 150 -7.18 -2.85 4.24
N ALA A 151 -6.45 -1.78 3.92
CA ALA A 151 -5.22 -1.40 4.62
C ALA A 151 -5.47 -1.17 6.13
N LEU A 152 -6.55 -0.46 6.45
CA LEU A 152 -6.93 -0.05 7.80
C LEU A 152 -7.70 -1.11 8.59
N SER A 153 -8.11 -2.20 7.96
CA SER A 153 -8.84 -3.28 8.64
C SER A 153 -7.99 -3.84 9.79
N PRO A 154 -8.57 -4.10 10.98
CA PRO A 154 -7.81 -4.65 12.10
C PRO A 154 -7.14 -5.96 11.68
N THR A 155 -5.93 -6.19 12.18
CA THR A 155 -5.23 -7.45 11.88
C THR A 155 -6.05 -8.57 12.51
N SER A 156 -6.30 -9.65 11.77
CA SER A 156 -6.87 -10.85 12.38
C SER A 156 -5.85 -11.39 13.38
N ASN A 157 -6.04 -11.11 14.66
CA ASN A 157 -5.34 -11.86 15.70
C ASN A 157 -5.83 -13.30 15.55
N GLY A 158 -4.97 -14.18 15.03
CA GLY A 158 -5.26 -15.61 14.98
C GLY A 158 -5.70 -16.07 16.37
N VAL A 159 -6.91 -16.60 16.44
CA VAL A 159 -7.30 -17.51 17.52
C VAL A 159 -6.60 -18.84 17.26
#